data_AF-A0A7X8IG62-F1
#
_entry.id   AF-A0A7X8IG62-F1
#
_cell.length_a   1.000
_cell.length_b   1.000
_cell.length_c   1.000
_cell.angle_alpha   90.00
_cell.angle_beta   90.00
_cell.angle_gamma   90.00
#
_symmetry.space_group_name_H-M   'P 1'
#
loop_
_entity.id
_entity.type
_entity.pdbx_description
1 polymer ?
#
loop_
_entity_poly.entity_id
_entity_poly.type
_entity_poly.pdbx_seq_one_letter_code
_entity_poly.pdbx_strand_id
1 'polypeptide(L)'
;MTFENPHPGIRVNAKLRPLFKQIGSILEKKPAYFSAISEIRIAPKDYGEYDLILYPMHSKIRVLADKELNEESLQYMMIVLDVIDSLDPDVTEVDLRYGAVSYKTKNSNSTHQLKGVSLNNDSNRR
;
A
#
# COMPACT_ATOMS: atom_id res chain seq x y z
N MET A 1 -7.24 10.89 -6.77
CA MET A 1 -8.71 11.06 -6.84
C MET A 1 -9.20 11.40 -5.45
N THR A 2 -10.04 12.43 -5.31
CA THR A 2 -10.66 12.82 -4.03
C THR A 2 -12.17 12.63 -4.18
N PHE A 3 -12.83 12.02 -3.18
CA PHE A 3 -14.28 11.93 -3.15
C PHE A 3 -14.85 13.16 -2.46
N GLU A 4 -15.50 14.03 -3.22
CA GLU A 4 -16.15 15.23 -2.69
C GLU A 4 -17.61 14.92 -2.34
N ASN A 5 -18.03 15.29 -1.12
CA ASN A 5 -19.39 15.13 -0.61
C ASN A 5 -20.01 13.71 -0.76
N PRO A 6 -19.38 12.66 -0.21
CA PRO A 6 -19.93 11.31 -0.28
C PRO A 6 -21.26 11.21 0.47
N HIS A 7 -22.32 10.74 -0.20
CA HIS A 7 -23.64 10.51 0.38
C HIS A 7 -24.18 9.11 0.02
N PRO A 8 -25.11 8.54 0.81
CA PRO A 8 -25.77 7.28 0.48
C PRO A 8 -26.38 7.32 -0.93
N GLY A 9 -26.24 6.22 -1.67
CA GLY A 9 -26.75 6.10 -3.04
C GLY A 9 -25.78 6.54 -4.15
N ILE A 10 -24.60 7.10 -3.82
CA ILE A 10 -23.56 7.38 -4.82
C ILE A 10 -23.12 6.10 -5.52
N ARG A 11 -22.97 6.19 -6.84
CA ARG A 11 -22.36 5.14 -7.66
C ARG A 11 -20.86 5.32 -7.69
N VAL A 12 -20.16 4.37 -7.10
CA VAL A 12 -18.70 4.25 -7.22
C VAL A 12 -18.36 3.57 -8.56
N ASN A 13 -17.26 3.98 -9.19
CA ASN A 13 -16.68 3.26 -10.33
C ASN A 13 -16.58 1.75 -10.02
N ALA A 14 -17.09 0.92 -10.92
CA ALA A 14 -17.13 -0.54 -10.76
C ALA A 14 -15.75 -1.14 -10.43
N LYS A 15 -14.68 -0.55 -10.98
CA LYS A 15 -13.29 -1.00 -10.74
C LYS A 15 -12.80 -0.78 -9.31
N LEU A 16 -13.40 0.13 -8.56
CA LEU A 16 -13.06 0.40 -7.16
C LEU A 16 -13.89 -0.43 -6.17
N ARG A 17 -14.95 -1.11 -6.61
CA ARG A 17 -15.77 -1.96 -5.75
C ARG A 17 -14.94 -3.02 -4.98
N PRO A 18 -13.95 -3.69 -5.59
CA PRO A 18 -13.07 -4.61 -4.85
C PRO A 18 -12.31 -3.91 -3.72
N LEU A 19 -11.77 -2.71 -3.94
CA LEU A 19 -11.09 -1.93 -2.90
C LEU A 19 -12.02 -1.61 -1.72
N PHE A 20 -13.25 -1.14 -1.98
CA PHE A 20 -14.20 -0.83 -0.90
C PHE A 20 -14.62 -2.07 -0.11
N LYS A 21 -14.77 -3.24 -0.77
CA LYS A 21 -15.02 -4.51 -0.08
C LYS A 21 -13.85 -4.92 0.80
N GLN A 22 -12.63 -4.75 0.31
CA GLN A 22 -11.40 -5.02 1.05
C GLN A 22 -11.28 -4.13 2.29
N ILE A 23 -11.50 -2.81 2.13
CA ILE A 23 -11.56 -1.86 3.25
C ILE A 23 -12.60 -2.28 4.29
N GLY A 24 -13.82 -2.62 3.84
CA GLY A 24 -14.88 -3.10 4.73
C GLY A 24 -14.48 -4.37 5.50
N SER A 25 -13.86 -5.34 4.83
CA SER A 25 -13.39 -6.57 5.47
C SER A 25 -12.29 -6.31 6.50
N ILE A 26 -11.37 -5.38 6.27
CA ILE A 26 -10.32 -5.04 7.24
C ILE A 26 -10.92 -4.32 8.43
N LEU A 27 -11.82 -3.35 8.21
CA LEU A 27 -12.51 -2.62 9.26
C LEU A 27 -13.28 -3.56 10.21
N GLU A 28 -13.95 -4.57 9.66
CA GLU A 28 -14.72 -5.54 10.44
C GLU A 28 -13.83 -6.53 11.21
N LYS A 29 -12.83 -7.10 10.54
CA LYS A 29 -12.08 -8.23 11.10
C LYS A 29 -10.83 -7.81 11.88
N LYS A 30 -10.20 -6.72 11.48
CA LYS A 30 -8.86 -6.32 11.93
C LYS A 30 -8.70 -4.77 11.99
N PRO A 31 -9.51 -4.08 12.80
CA PRO A 31 -9.51 -2.62 12.84
C PRO A 31 -8.15 -2.01 13.19
N ALA A 32 -7.31 -2.71 13.96
CA ALA A 32 -5.96 -2.25 14.31
C ALA A 32 -5.03 -2.07 13.09
N TYR A 33 -5.13 -2.95 12.08
CA TYR A 33 -4.34 -2.79 10.86
C TYR A 33 -4.83 -1.61 10.03
N PHE A 34 -6.15 -1.38 10.00
CA PHE A 34 -6.70 -0.22 9.31
C PHE A 34 -6.32 1.10 9.99
N SER A 35 -6.32 1.16 11.33
CA SER A 35 -5.95 2.37 12.08
C SER A 35 -4.51 2.82 11.87
N ALA A 36 -3.65 1.95 11.34
CA ALA A 36 -2.28 2.29 10.99
C ALA A 36 -2.18 3.08 9.67
N ILE A 37 -3.27 3.26 8.93
CA ILE A 37 -3.32 4.04 7.69
C ILE A 37 -4.12 5.33 7.94
N SER A 38 -3.52 6.47 7.61
CA SER A 38 -4.17 7.79 7.68
C SER A 38 -4.85 8.16 6.36
N GLU A 39 -4.28 7.79 5.21
CA GLU A 39 -4.83 8.07 3.88
C GLU A 39 -4.56 6.90 2.93
N ILE A 40 -5.55 6.60 2.08
CA ILE A 40 -5.44 5.70 0.93
C ILE A 40 -5.70 6.53 -0.32
N ARG A 41 -4.71 6.61 -1.21
CA ARG A 41 -4.81 7.32 -2.48
C ARG A 41 -4.78 6.32 -3.63
N ILE A 42 -5.76 6.44 -4.54
CA ILE A 42 -5.82 5.65 -5.77
C ILE A 42 -4.94 6.31 -6.83
N ALA A 43 -3.92 5.60 -7.31
CA ALA A 43 -3.04 6.01 -8.39
C ALA A 43 -3.45 5.29 -9.69
N PRO A 44 -4.06 5.99 -10.66
CA PRO A 44 -4.52 5.36 -11.90
C PRO A 44 -3.35 4.87 -12.75
N LYS A 45 -3.58 3.77 -13.47
CA LYS A 45 -2.67 3.20 -14.47
C LYS A 45 -3.36 3.13 -15.82
N ASP A 46 -2.58 2.76 -16.83
CA ASP A 46 -3.09 2.44 -18.16
C ASP A 46 -4.14 1.33 -18.11
N TYR A 47 -4.99 1.31 -19.14
CA TYR A 47 -6.11 0.36 -19.28
C TYR A 47 -7.11 0.38 -18.10
N GLY A 48 -7.05 1.45 -17.30
CA GLY A 48 -7.89 1.69 -16.14
C GLY A 48 -7.66 0.70 -15.00
N GLU A 49 -6.46 0.14 -14.89
CA GLU A 49 -5.98 -0.45 -13.64
C GLU A 49 -5.59 0.67 -12.66
N TYR A 50 -5.25 0.31 -11.42
CA TYR A 50 -4.74 1.26 -10.43
C TYR A 50 -3.76 0.57 -9.48
N ASP A 51 -2.84 1.37 -8.95
CA ASP A 51 -2.05 1.06 -7.76
C ASP A 51 -2.59 1.90 -6.58
N LEU A 52 -2.12 1.58 -5.38
CA LEU A 52 -2.42 2.33 -4.17
C LEU A 52 -1.18 3.09 -3.70
N ILE A 53 -1.41 4.27 -3.13
CA ILE A 53 -0.44 4.98 -2.31
C ILE A 53 -1.03 5.04 -0.91
N LEU A 54 -0.36 4.41 0.04
CA LEU A 54 -0.76 4.35 1.44
C LEU A 54 0.08 5.35 2.23
N TYR A 55 -0.58 6.08 3.12
CA TYR A 55 0.07 6.97 4.08
C TYR A 55 -0.11 6.38 5.47
N PRO A 56 0.96 5.84 6.09
CA PRO A 56 0.88 5.32 7.45
C PRO A 56 0.60 6.44 8.47
N MET A 57 -0.01 6.08 9.61
CA MET A 57 -0.32 7.03 10.68
C MET A 57 0.94 7.53 11.42
N HIS A 58 1.93 6.66 11.57
CA HIS A 58 3.13 6.92 12.40
C HIS A 58 4.43 6.99 11.59
N SER A 59 4.34 7.07 10.26
CA SER A 59 5.51 7.21 9.40
C SER A 59 5.30 8.32 8.37
N LYS A 60 6.39 9.04 8.05
CA LYS A 60 6.42 10.03 6.96
C LYS A 60 6.69 9.37 5.59
N ILE A 61 7.00 8.09 5.58
CA ILE A 61 7.28 7.30 4.38
C ILE A 61 5.95 6.94 3.74
N ARG A 62 5.73 7.39 2.50
CA ARG A 62 4.58 6.90 1.71
C ARG A 62 4.91 5.53 1.14
N VAL A 63 3.89 4.68 1.00
CA VAL A 63 4.06 3.31 0.50
C VAL A 63 3.31 3.16 -0.82
N LEU A 64 4.01 2.75 -1.88
CA LEU A 64 3.39 2.30 -3.12
C LEU A 64 3.04 0.81 -2.97
N ALA A 65 1.77 0.48 -3.16
CA ALA A 65 1.25 -0.87 -3.10
C ALA A 65 0.43 -1.16 -4.37
N ASP A 66 0.21 -2.43 -4.66
CA ASP A 66 -0.72 -2.81 -5.72
C ASP A 66 -2.18 -2.62 -5.26
N LYS A 67 -3.15 -3.12 -6.03
CA LYS A 67 -4.58 -2.99 -5.73
C LYS A 67 -5.08 -3.93 -4.61
N GLU A 68 -4.24 -4.84 -4.13
CA GLU A 68 -4.58 -5.76 -3.05
C GLU A 68 -4.33 -5.08 -1.70
N LEU A 69 -5.42 -4.93 -0.94
CA LEU A 69 -5.43 -4.35 0.40
C LEU A 69 -6.09 -5.34 1.34
N ASN A 70 -5.28 -6.18 1.96
CA ASN A 70 -5.70 -7.24 2.88
C ASN A 70 -4.79 -7.28 4.11
N GLU A 71 -5.09 -8.15 5.07
CA GLU A 71 -4.30 -8.28 6.31
C GLU A 71 -2.82 -8.56 6.04
N GLU A 72 -2.52 -9.47 5.11
CA GLU A 72 -1.14 -9.85 4.75
C GLU A 72 -0.36 -8.66 4.18
N SER A 73 -0.95 -7.92 3.23
CA SER A 73 -0.33 -6.72 2.65
C SER A 73 -0.05 -5.63 3.70
N LEU A 74 -0.93 -5.47 4.69
CA LEU A 74 -0.77 -4.49 5.76
C LEU A 74 0.28 -4.91 6.78
N GLN A 75 0.31 -6.18 7.18
CA GLN A 75 1.35 -6.73 8.04
C GLN A 75 2.72 -6.60 7.38
N TYR A 76 2.81 -6.96 6.11
CA TYR A 76 4.04 -6.86 5.34
C TYR A 76 4.54 -5.42 5.26
N MET A 77 3.64 -4.47 4.97
CA MET A 77 3.96 -3.04 4.99
C MET A 77 4.55 -2.60 6.33
N MET A 78 3.94 -2.99 7.46
CA MET A 78 4.43 -2.62 8.80
C MET A 78 5.85 -3.11 9.05
N ILE A 79 6.12 -4.39 8.73
CA ILE A 79 7.45 -4.99 8.89
C ILE A 79 8.48 -4.25 8.03
N VAL A 80 8.14 -3.95 6.77
CA VAL A 80 9.07 -3.25 5.89
C VAL A 80 9.35 -1.84 6.39
N LEU A 81 8.34 -1.12 6.88
CA LEU A 81 8.53 0.21 7.44
C LEU A 81 9.45 0.20 8.66
N ASP A 82 9.27 -0.75 9.59
CA ASP A 82 10.15 -0.91 10.76
C ASP A 82 11.60 -1.20 10.34
N VAL A 83 11.80 -2.07 9.33
CA VAL A 83 13.13 -2.38 8.80
C VAL A 83 13.76 -1.14 8.14
N ILE A 84 13.01 -0.44 7.30
CA ILE A 84 13.50 0.74 6.57
C ILE A 84 13.86 1.87 7.52
N ASP A 85 13.03 2.14 8.54
CA ASP A 85 13.29 3.17 9.55
C ASP A 85 14.61 2.92 10.30
N SER A 86 14.97 1.64 10.49
CA SER A 86 16.26 1.26 11.10
C SER A 86 17.48 1.41 10.18
N LEU A 87 17.27 1.44 8.85
CA LEU A 87 18.34 1.46 7.85
C LEU A 87 18.72 2.88 7.43
N ASP A 88 17.73 3.73 7.14
CA ASP A 88 17.96 5.08 6.65
C ASP A 88 16.78 6.01 7.04
N PRO A 89 17.01 6.99 7.94
CA PRO A 89 15.95 7.93 8.35
C PRO A 89 15.54 8.91 7.24
N ASP A 90 16.29 9.00 6.13
CA ASP A 90 15.99 9.89 5.01
C ASP A 90 15.12 9.23 3.92
N VAL A 91 14.63 7.99 4.13
CA VAL A 91 13.67 7.37 3.22
C VAL A 91 12.37 8.17 3.16
N THR A 92 11.87 8.38 1.94
CA THR A 92 10.63 9.15 1.68
C THR A 92 9.53 8.32 1.02
N GLU A 93 9.90 7.23 0.36
CA GLU A 93 9.00 6.34 -0.35
C GLU A 93 9.52 4.91 -0.27
N VAL A 94 8.61 3.96 -0.02
CA VAL A 94 8.83 2.52 -0.17
C VAL A 94 7.86 2.01 -1.23
N ASP A 95 8.36 1.19 -2.14
CA ASP A 95 7.58 0.51 -3.17
C ASP A 95 7.55 -0.98 -2.86
N LEU A 96 6.35 -1.49 -2.60
CA LEU A 96 6.05 -2.89 -2.29
C LEU A 96 5.37 -3.61 -3.46
N ARG A 97 5.21 -2.94 -4.61
CA ARG A 97 4.47 -3.51 -5.72
C ARG A 97 5.19 -4.73 -6.29
N TYR A 98 4.41 -5.75 -6.64
CA TYR A 98 4.89 -6.95 -7.34
C TYR A 98 5.91 -7.80 -6.58
N GLY A 99 5.91 -7.72 -5.24
CA GLY A 99 6.68 -8.64 -4.38
C GLY A 99 8.16 -8.32 -4.23
N ALA A 100 8.64 -7.21 -4.80
CA ALA A 100 9.96 -6.66 -4.53
C ALA A 100 9.85 -5.43 -3.63
N VAL A 101 10.83 -5.21 -2.75
CA VAL A 101 10.91 -4.00 -1.94
C VAL A 101 11.98 -3.07 -2.49
N SER A 102 11.57 -1.87 -2.85
CA SER A 102 12.51 -0.79 -3.16
C SER A 102 12.14 0.48 -2.42
N TYR A 103 13.10 1.39 -2.27
CA TYR A 103 12.89 2.65 -1.56
C TYR A 103 13.66 3.81 -2.20
N LYS A 104 13.19 5.03 -1.91
CA LYS A 104 13.83 6.28 -2.34
C LYS A 104 14.15 7.15 -1.14
N THR A 105 15.33 7.75 -1.17
CA THR A 105 15.79 8.67 -0.12
C THR A 105 15.66 10.11 -0.59
N LYS A 106 15.49 11.05 0.34
CA LYS A 106 15.27 12.47 0.04
C LYS A 106 16.38 13.10 -0.82
N ASN A 107 17.61 12.60 -0.67
CA ASN A 107 18.82 13.18 -1.26
C ASN A 107 19.35 12.40 -2.47
N SER A 108 18.68 11.31 -2.89
CA SER A 108 19.06 10.55 -4.08
C SER A 108 17.87 10.34 -5.00
N ASN A 109 18.06 10.60 -6.29
CA ASN A 109 17.11 10.18 -7.33
C ASN A 109 17.22 8.68 -7.62
N SER A 110 17.97 7.93 -6.79
CA SER A 110 18.31 6.54 -7.00
C SER A 110 17.36 5.64 -6.21
N THR A 111 16.74 4.69 -6.90
CA THR A 111 15.94 3.63 -6.27
C THR A 111 16.87 2.57 -5.70
N HIS A 112 16.76 2.29 -4.40
CA HIS A 112 17.51 1.24 -3.71
C HIS A 112 16.61 0.02 -3.51
N GLN A 113 17.13 -1.21 -3.67
CA GLN A 113 16.39 -2.44 -3.37
C GLN A 113 16.81 -2.99 -2.00
N LEU A 114 15.84 -3.42 -1.19
CA LEU A 114 16.15 -4.23 -0.01
C LEU A 114 16.55 -5.63 -0.46
N LYS A 115 17.78 -6.03 -0.18
CA LYS A 115 18.27 -7.39 -0.46
C LYS A 115 17.74 -8.33 0.63
N GLY A 116 17.06 -9.41 0.24
CA GLY A 116 16.66 -10.49 1.14
C GLY A 116 15.19 -10.55 1.56
N VAL A 117 14.34 -9.63 1.06
CA VAL A 117 12.88 -9.70 1.25
C VAL A 117 12.24 -10.04 -0.09
N SER A 118 12.22 -11.33 -0.42
CA SER A 118 11.47 -11.87 -1.55
C SER A 118 10.28 -12.63 -0.99
N LEU A 119 9.07 -12.20 -1.31
CA LEU A 119 7.89 -13.04 -1.07
C LEU A 119 8.04 -14.28 -1.96
N ASN A 120 8.17 -15.45 -1.33
CA ASN A 120 8.05 -16.72 -2.03
C ASN A 120 6.60 -16.85 -2.50
N ASN A 121 6.29 -16.35 -3.70
CA ASN A 121 5.08 -16.73 -4.41
C ASN A 121 5.27 -18.12 -5.04
N ASP A 122 5.38 -19.14 -4.19
CA ASP A 122 5.29 -20.55 -4.55
C ASP A 122 3.82 -21.02 -4.46
N SER A 123 2.96 -20.38 -5.23
CA SER A 123 1.57 -20.79 -5.39
C SER A 123 1.05 -20.56 -6.81
N ASN A 124 1.87 -20.89 -7.82
CA ASN A 124 1.35 -21.29 -9.12
C ASN A 124 2.30 -22.23 -9.89
N ARG A 125 2.51 -23.42 -9.33
CA ARG A 125 2.88 -24.61 -10.10
C ARG A 125 1.93 -25.74 -9.72
N ARG A 126 0.79 -25.81 -10.42
CA ARG A 126 0.06 -27.03 -10.78
C ARG A 126 -1.03 -26.69 -11.78
#